data_AF-A0A532TZZ9-F1
#
_entry.id   AF-A0A532TZZ9-F1
#
_cell.length_a   1.000
_cell.length_b   1.000
_cell.length_c   1.000
_cell.angle_alpha   90.00
_cell.angle_beta   90.00
_cell.angle_gamma   90.00
#
_symmetry.space_group_name_H-M   'P 1'
#
loop_
_entity.id
_entity.type
_entity.pdbx_description
1 polymer ?
#
loop_
_entity_poly.entity_id
_entity_poly.type
_entity_poly.pdbx_seq_one_letter_code
_entity_poly.pdbx_strand_id
1 'polypeptide(L)'
;MKTTTGIHREDSPLVRSKLTNIDIAIYALYRLGGTERWVHTENVARECYILAPDRFSWELYPEYPAREPGRSALFDARKPKHGALVNGSKVTDEVIYLSAMDEGRYTIAQANAALDKNGRLVEDLISCRQGGEYIVARPEDIDRRLLARELPASAPKKIMAFEAKTGRLLWRKNDHQTVGLVSMSTAVKDGYLVFQNAHQVVCLDTANGAQRWQTKRQTLQARPVWATATLVITDDVVLSADYCAMGLQVNSSNKRGRKQDAKTTAPDAAKKRASELIAYDLTNGRPLWSAPCEDGSHVPNEIFVVDDLV
;
A
#
# COMPACT_ATOMS: atom_id res chain seq x y z
N MET A 1 -0.04 -78.62 23.88
CA MET A 1 1.03 -77.60 23.69
C MET A 1 0.53 -76.63 22.62
N LYS A 2 0.73 -75.32 22.83
CA LYS A 2 0.18 -74.14 22.12
C LYS A 2 -0.06 -74.28 20.61
N THR A 3 -1.13 -73.65 20.11
CA THR A 3 -1.08 -72.80 18.90
C THR A 3 -2.17 -71.73 18.93
N THR A 4 -1.73 -70.51 18.68
CA THR A 4 -2.41 -69.22 18.75
C THR A 4 -3.36 -69.00 17.57
N THR A 5 -4.64 -68.70 17.82
CA THR A 5 -5.60 -68.24 16.81
C THR A 5 -5.42 -66.74 16.60
N GLY A 6 -4.69 -66.37 15.55
CA GLY A 6 -4.69 -65.01 15.01
C GLY A 6 -6.01 -64.77 14.27
N ILE A 7 -6.84 -63.87 14.78
CA ILE A 7 -7.94 -63.29 14.01
C ILE A 7 -7.32 -62.14 13.22
N HIS A 8 -7.19 -62.34 11.91
CA HIS A 8 -6.89 -61.28 10.96
C HIS A 8 -7.92 -60.16 11.10
N ARG A 9 -7.50 -59.00 11.62
CA ARG A 9 -8.18 -57.73 11.30
C ARG A 9 -7.69 -57.35 9.90
N GLU A 10 -8.62 -57.27 8.96
CA GLU A 10 -8.37 -56.64 7.67
C GLU A 10 -8.08 -55.15 7.88
N ASP A 11 -6.79 -54.82 7.96
CA ASP A 11 -6.32 -53.47 7.72
C ASP A 11 -6.44 -53.20 6.21
N SER A 12 -7.52 -52.53 5.80
CA SER A 12 -7.66 -52.00 4.44
C SER A 12 -7.28 -50.51 4.43
N PRO A 13 -6.15 -50.13 3.79
CA PRO A 13 -5.78 -48.74 3.61
C PRO A 13 -6.51 -48.20 2.38
N LEU A 14 -7.48 -47.28 2.58
CA LEU A 14 -8.00 -46.26 1.64
C LEU A 14 -9.52 -46.03 1.80
N VAL A 15 -9.93 -45.32 2.85
CA VAL A 15 -11.09 -44.42 2.78
C VAL A 15 -10.67 -43.10 3.40
N ARG A 16 -9.89 -42.29 2.65
CA ARG A 16 -9.79 -40.86 2.97
C ARG A 16 -11.20 -40.28 2.79
N SER A 17 -11.72 -39.62 3.82
CA SER A 17 -13.12 -39.16 3.85
C SER A 17 -13.44 -38.27 2.64
N LYS A 18 -14.57 -38.55 1.98
CA LYS A 18 -15.06 -37.83 0.78
C LYS A 18 -15.45 -36.37 1.02
N LEU A 19 -15.45 -35.90 2.27
CA LEU A 19 -15.91 -34.55 2.62
C LEU A 19 -14.85 -33.52 2.27
N THR A 20 -15.25 -32.41 1.68
CA THR A 20 -14.40 -31.25 1.42
C THR A 20 -14.34 -30.31 2.63
N ASN A 21 -13.41 -29.35 2.64
CA ASN A 21 -13.39 -28.31 3.68
C ASN A 21 -14.66 -27.45 3.66
N ILE A 22 -15.28 -27.29 2.48
CA ILE A 22 -16.58 -26.61 2.31
C ILE A 22 -17.67 -27.39 3.08
N ASP A 23 -17.74 -28.71 2.92
CA ASP A 23 -18.75 -29.55 3.61
C ASP A 23 -18.60 -29.46 5.14
N ILE A 24 -17.36 -29.48 5.63
CA ILE A 24 -17.07 -29.38 7.06
C ILE A 24 -17.49 -28.00 7.60
N ALA A 25 -17.16 -26.93 6.88
CA ALA A 25 -17.51 -25.57 7.28
C ALA A 25 -19.03 -25.31 7.27
N ILE A 26 -19.75 -25.85 6.28
CA ILE A 26 -21.21 -25.76 6.21
C ILE A 26 -21.85 -26.53 7.37
N TYR A 27 -21.36 -27.74 7.65
CA TYR A 27 -21.88 -28.54 8.77
C TYR A 27 -21.59 -27.88 10.13
N ALA A 28 -20.40 -27.32 10.31
CA ALA A 28 -20.03 -26.51 11.47
C ALA A 28 -20.97 -25.31 11.65
N LEU A 29 -21.22 -24.55 10.57
CA LEU A 29 -22.15 -23.41 10.57
C LEU A 29 -23.58 -23.85 10.94
N TYR A 30 -24.06 -24.95 10.37
CA TYR A 30 -25.37 -25.53 10.71
C TYR A 30 -25.48 -25.89 12.19
N ARG A 31 -24.47 -26.59 12.75
CA ARG A 31 -24.45 -26.98 14.18
C ARG A 31 -24.47 -25.78 15.13
N LEU A 32 -23.93 -24.63 14.70
CA LEU A 32 -23.90 -23.40 15.49
C LEU A 32 -25.20 -22.57 15.36
N GLY A 33 -26.17 -23.04 14.57
CA GLY A 33 -27.45 -22.37 14.33
C GLY A 33 -27.39 -21.31 13.23
N GLY A 34 -26.45 -21.43 12.28
CA GLY A 34 -26.26 -20.48 11.18
C GLY A 34 -27.47 -20.31 10.24
N THR A 35 -28.46 -21.20 10.34
CA THR A 35 -29.75 -21.09 9.64
C THR A 35 -30.69 -20.06 10.28
N GLU A 36 -30.51 -19.74 11.56
CA GLU A 36 -31.41 -18.89 12.34
C GLU A 36 -30.74 -17.58 12.78
N ARG A 37 -29.42 -17.61 12.99
CA ARG A 37 -28.67 -16.48 13.54
C ARG A 37 -27.31 -16.31 12.86
N TRP A 38 -26.76 -15.12 13.01
CA TRP A 38 -25.38 -14.84 12.64
C TRP A 38 -24.43 -15.61 13.55
N VAL A 39 -23.45 -16.26 12.93
CA VAL A 39 -22.40 -16.99 13.64
C VAL A 39 -21.07 -16.32 13.33
N HIS A 40 -20.30 -16.00 14.37
CA HIS A 40 -18.96 -15.45 14.21
C HIS A 40 -18.05 -16.49 13.54
N THR A 41 -17.26 -16.07 12.55
CA THR A 41 -16.41 -16.97 11.76
C THR A 41 -15.44 -17.78 12.62
N GLU A 42 -14.97 -17.23 13.73
CA GLU A 42 -14.10 -17.95 14.68
C GLU A 42 -14.81 -19.10 15.38
N ASN A 43 -16.09 -18.94 15.70
CA ASN A 43 -16.88 -20.04 16.27
C ASN A 43 -17.00 -21.16 15.24
N VAL A 44 -17.19 -20.82 13.97
CA VAL A 44 -17.21 -21.80 12.88
C VAL A 44 -15.85 -22.46 12.72
N ALA A 45 -14.75 -21.70 12.71
CA ALA A 45 -13.40 -22.24 12.60
C ALA A 45 -13.06 -23.19 13.76
N ARG A 46 -13.47 -22.84 14.99
CA ARG A 46 -13.35 -23.71 16.16
C ARG A 46 -14.13 -25.00 16.01
N GLU A 47 -15.36 -24.92 15.52
CA GLU A 47 -16.17 -26.11 15.29
C GLU A 47 -15.62 -26.97 14.15
N CYS A 48 -15.07 -26.38 13.09
CA CYS A 48 -14.34 -27.09 12.03
C CYS A 48 -13.14 -27.87 12.59
N TYR A 49 -12.36 -27.23 13.47
CA TYR A 49 -11.25 -27.90 14.15
C TYR A 49 -11.73 -29.08 15.00
N ILE A 50 -12.81 -28.92 15.77
CA ILE A 50 -13.39 -30.00 16.56
C ILE A 50 -13.85 -31.17 15.67
N LEU A 51 -14.43 -30.86 14.50
CA LEU A 51 -14.93 -31.85 13.55
C LEU A 51 -13.83 -32.58 12.77
N ALA A 52 -12.74 -31.88 12.41
CA ALA A 52 -11.64 -32.42 11.62
C ALA A 52 -10.27 -31.85 12.05
N PRO A 53 -9.74 -32.27 13.21
CA PRO A 53 -8.49 -31.75 13.77
C PRO A 53 -7.26 -31.96 12.87
N ASP A 54 -7.32 -32.92 11.95
CA ASP A 54 -6.27 -33.25 10.98
C ASP A 54 -6.23 -32.31 9.76
N ARG A 55 -7.27 -31.49 9.55
CA ARG A 55 -7.42 -30.60 8.39
C ARG A 55 -7.41 -29.12 8.72
N PHE A 56 -7.75 -28.80 9.95
CA PHE A 56 -7.73 -27.45 10.49
C PHE A 56 -6.65 -27.42 11.57
N SER A 57 -5.72 -26.47 11.48
CA SER A 57 -4.57 -26.39 12.39
C SER A 57 -4.86 -25.44 13.55
N TRP A 58 -3.97 -25.41 14.55
CA TRP A 58 -3.91 -24.35 15.56
C TRP A 58 -3.07 -23.17 15.08
N GLU A 59 -3.41 -21.95 15.51
CA GLU A 59 -2.48 -20.81 15.43
C GLU A 59 -1.43 -20.89 16.54
N LEU A 60 -0.39 -20.06 16.47
CA LEU A 60 0.74 -20.00 17.43
C LEU A 60 0.30 -19.85 18.91
N TYR A 61 -0.95 -19.43 19.15
CA TYR A 61 -1.61 -19.36 20.45
C TYR A 61 -2.53 -20.59 20.65
N PRO A 62 -2.22 -21.52 21.59
CA PRO A 62 -2.91 -22.81 21.76
C PRO A 62 -4.42 -22.74 22.03
N GLU A 63 -4.92 -21.57 22.44
CA GLU A 63 -6.33 -21.33 22.71
C GLU A 63 -7.18 -21.05 21.45
N TYR A 64 -6.57 -20.78 20.28
CA TYR A 64 -7.30 -20.44 19.05
C TYR A 64 -6.95 -21.32 17.83
N PRO A 65 -7.95 -21.98 17.22
CA PRO A 65 -7.72 -22.68 15.96
C PRO A 65 -7.47 -21.68 14.83
N ALA A 66 -6.68 -22.10 13.84
CA ALA A 66 -6.41 -21.32 12.64
C ALA A 66 -7.72 -21.00 11.92
N ARG A 67 -8.01 -19.70 11.79
CA ARG A 67 -9.31 -19.22 11.31
C ARG A 67 -9.43 -19.29 9.80
N GLU A 68 -8.29 -19.15 9.12
CA GLU A 68 -8.19 -19.01 7.68
C GLU A 68 -8.77 -20.19 6.89
N PRO A 69 -8.52 -21.48 7.24
CA PRO A 69 -9.11 -22.59 6.51
C PRO A 69 -10.65 -22.61 6.59
N GLY A 70 -11.22 -22.28 7.76
CA GLY A 70 -12.67 -22.19 7.94
C GLY A 70 -13.28 -21.00 7.19
N ARG A 71 -12.60 -19.85 7.24
CA ARG A 71 -13.00 -18.63 6.52
C ARG A 71 -12.96 -18.83 5.00
N SER A 72 -11.88 -19.42 4.49
CA SER A 72 -11.70 -19.72 3.06
C SER A 72 -12.79 -20.68 2.56
N ALA A 73 -13.11 -21.73 3.33
CA ALA A 73 -14.17 -22.67 2.99
C ALA A 73 -15.57 -22.01 2.94
N LEU A 74 -15.89 -21.15 3.90
CA LEU A 74 -17.15 -20.38 3.89
C LEU A 74 -17.19 -19.39 2.71
N PHE A 75 -16.07 -18.77 2.38
CA PHE A 75 -15.98 -17.88 1.22
C PHE A 75 -16.23 -18.64 -0.09
N ASP A 76 -15.63 -19.83 -0.24
CA ASP A 76 -15.90 -20.67 -1.39
C ASP A 76 -17.35 -21.15 -1.42
N ALA A 77 -17.93 -21.55 -0.29
CA ALA A 77 -19.34 -21.96 -0.19
C ALA A 77 -20.33 -20.88 -0.69
N ARG A 78 -19.94 -19.60 -0.62
CA ARG A 78 -20.73 -18.47 -1.12
C ARG A 78 -20.76 -18.35 -2.64
N LYS A 79 -19.75 -18.87 -3.34
CA LYS A 79 -19.59 -18.65 -4.78
C LYS A 79 -20.68 -19.40 -5.57
N PRO A 80 -21.20 -18.83 -6.67
CA PRO A 80 -22.24 -19.47 -7.49
C PRO A 80 -21.88 -20.87 -8.00
N LYS A 81 -20.60 -21.12 -8.30
CA LYS A 81 -20.09 -22.45 -8.71
C LYS A 81 -20.31 -23.55 -7.66
N HIS A 82 -20.55 -23.17 -6.41
CA HIS A 82 -20.84 -24.07 -5.29
C HIS A 82 -22.32 -24.02 -4.86
N GLY A 83 -23.18 -23.32 -5.59
CA GLY A 83 -24.63 -23.24 -5.29
C GLY A 83 -25.02 -22.18 -4.27
N ALA A 84 -24.11 -21.28 -3.87
CA ALA A 84 -24.36 -20.21 -2.88
C ALA A 84 -25.00 -20.72 -1.57
N LEU A 85 -24.34 -21.70 -0.96
CA LEU A 85 -24.84 -22.46 0.20
C LEU A 85 -24.86 -21.63 1.50
N VAL A 86 -24.15 -20.50 1.51
CA VAL A 86 -24.09 -19.55 2.63
C VAL A 86 -24.25 -18.14 2.09
N ASN A 87 -24.90 -17.26 2.86
CA ASN A 87 -25.02 -15.85 2.52
C ASN A 87 -24.80 -14.98 3.76
N GLY A 88 -24.20 -13.81 3.55
CA GLY A 88 -24.00 -12.80 4.57
C GLY A 88 -22.54 -12.54 4.92
N SER A 89 -22.24 -11.29 5.26
CA SER A 89 -20.95 -10.85 5.81
C SER A 89 -21.15 -9.55 6.59
N LYS A 90 -20.25 -9.28 7.54
CA LYS A 90 -20.16 -8.03 8.29
C LYS A 90 -18.69 -7.58 8.29
N VAL A 91 -18.45 -6.28 8.09
CA VAL A 91 -17.11 -5.72 8.26
C VAL A 91 -16.74 -5.76 9.73
N THR A 92 -15.57 -6.33 10.02
CA THR A 92 -15.01 -6.48 11.36
C THR A 92 -13.98 -5.39 11.64
N ASP A 93 -13.75 -5.09 12.91
CA ASP A 93 -12.71 -4.14 13.35
C ASP A 93 -11.29 -4.76 13.32
N GLU A 94 -11.16 -6.01 12.89
CA GLU A 94 -9.88 -6.69 12.74
C GLU A 94 -9.04 -6.05 11.63
N VAL A 95 -7.83 -5.65 12.00
CA VAL A 95 -6.86 -5.06 11.08
C VAL A 95 -5.77 -6.09 10.78
N ILE A 96 -5.62 -6.43 9.50
CA ILE A 96 -4.54 -7.28 9.02
C ILE A 96 -3.59 -6.48 8.12
N TYR A 97 -2.31 -6.79 8.20
CA TYR A 97 -1.30 -6.24 7.30
C TYR A 97 -1.06 -7.23 6.17
N LEU A 98 -1.28 -6.78 4.93
CA LEU A 98 -1.06 -7.57 3.72
C LEU A 98 0.22 -7.10 3.04
N SER A 99 1.05 -8.04 2.60
CA SER A 99 2.12 -7.74 1.65
C SER A 99 1.54 -7.46 0.26
N ALA A 100 2.31 -6.81 -0.62
CA ALA A 100 1.89 -6.58 -2.00
C ALA A 100 1.61 -7.89 -2.78
N MET A 101 2.30 -8.99 -2.42
CA MET A 101 2.07 -10.30 -3.03
C MET A 101 0.77 -10.95 -2.54
N ASP A 102 0.40 -10.71 -1.28
CA ASP A 102 -0.82 -11.26 -0.69
C ASP A 102 -2.06 -10.45 -1.09
N GLU A 103 -1.92 -9.12 -1.26
CA GLU A 103 -3.00 -8.21 -1.67
C GLU A 103 -3.71 -8.70 -2.93
N GLY A 104 -2.96 -9.21 -3.91
CA GLY A 104 -3.49 -9.64 -5.20
C GLY A 104 -4.49 -10.81 -5.12
N ARG A 105 -4.53 -11.54 -4.00
CA ARG A 105 -5.44 -12.67 -3.78
C ARG A 105 -6.84 -12.25 -3.31
N TYR A 106 -7.00 -10.99 -2.91
CA TYR A 106 -8.21 -10.49 -2.29
C TYR A 106 -8.87 -9.41 -3.14
N THR A 107 -10.20 -9.38 -3.12
CA THR A 107 -10.98 -8.23 -3.55
C THR A 107 -11.07 -7.23 -2.41
N ILE A 108 -10.44 -6.06 -2.56
CA ILE A 108 -10.32 -5.07 -1.49
C ILE A 108 -11.16 -3.84 -1.81
N ALA A 109 -12.20 -3.59 -1.02
CA ALA A 109 -13.02 -2.39 -1.11
C ALA A 109 -12.25 -1.13 -0.68
N GLN A 110 -12.59 0.00 -1.28
CA GLN A 110 -12.05 1.30 -0.88
C GLN A 110 -12.45 1.67 0.56
N ALA A 111 -11.62 2.47 1.21
CA ALA A 111 -11.84 2.88 2.59
C ALA A 111 -13.08 3.77 2.79
N ASN A 112 -13.58 4.42 1.74
CA ASN A 112 -14.78 5.25 1.76
C ASN A 112 -16.09 4.48 1.51
N ALA A 113 -16.04 3.17 1.25
CA ALA A 113 -17.25 2.37 1.03
C ALA A 113 -18.20 2.45 2.23
N ALA A 114 -19.45 2.88 1.98
CA ALA A 114 -20.42 3.16 3.03
C ALA A 114 -20.84 1.89 3.78
N LEU A 115 -20.97 1.99 5.10
CA LEU A 115 -21.50 0.94 5.96
C LEU A 115 -22.84 1.32 6.58
N ASP A 116 -23.73 0.34 6.75
CA ASP A 116 -24.96 0.49 7.54
C ASP A 116 -24.67 0.42 9.05
N LYS A 117 -25.70 0.66 9.87
CA LYS A 117 -25.63 0.56 11.34
C LYS A 117 -25.21 -0.83 11.85
N ASN A 118 -25.30 -1.86 11.02
CA ASN A 118 -24.94 -3.23 11.34
C ASN A 118 -23.53 -3.59 10.84
N GLY A 119 -22.80 -2.66 10.20
CA GLY A 119 -21.47 -2.87 9.64
C GLY A 119 -21.45 -3.59 8.28
N ARG A 120 -22.55 -3.54 7.51
CA ARG A 120 -22.64 -4.11 6.16
C ARG A 120 -22.41 -3.03 5.11
N LEU A 121 -21.83 -3.42 3.99
CA LEU A 121 -21.68 -2.53 2.84
C LEU A 121 -23.07 -2.19 2.27
N VAL A 122 -23.33 -0.91 2.03
CA VAL A 122 -24.67 -0.39 1.69
C VAL A 122 -24.95 -0.48 0.18
N GLU A 123 -23.92 -0.32 -0.63
CA GLU A 123 -24.04 -0.23 -2.08
C GLU A 123 -24.04 -1.62 -2.74
N ASP A 124 -24.87 -1.83 -3.76
CA ASP A 124 -24.95 -3.09 -4.51
C ASP A 124 -23.68 -3.40 -5.30
N LEU A 125 -22.95 -2.35 -5.70
CA LEU A 125 -21.75 -2.40 -6.52
C LEU A 125 -20.73 -1.42 -5.96
N ILE A 126 -19.57 -1.92 -5.54
CA ILE A 126 -18.56 -1.17 -4.80
C ILE A 126 -17.25 -1.18 -5.58
N SER A 127 -16.61 -0.01 -5.68
CA SER A 127 -15.28 0.10 -6.25
C SER A 127 -14.26 -0.62 -5.37
N CYS A 128 -13.56 -1.57 -5.98
CA CYS A 128 -12.59 -2.43 -5.33
C CYS A 128 -11.28 -2.46 -6.12
N ARG A 129 -10.25 -2.97 -5.48
CA ARG A 129 -8.98 -3.33 -6.11
C ARG A 129 -8.75 -4.83 -5.99
N GLN A 130 -8.34 -5.47 -7.07
CA GLN A 130 -7.97 -6.88 -7.08
C GLN A 130 -6.81 -7.09 -8.06
N GLY A 131 -5.73 -7.75 -7.62
CA GLY A 131 -4.60 -8.06 -8.50
C GLY A 131 -3.90 -6.83 -9.11
N GLY A 132 -4.03 -5.65 -8.50
CA GLY A 132 -3.49 -4.39 -9.02
C GLY A 132 -4.49 -3.55 -9.83
N GLU A 133 -5.56 -4.15 -10.33
CA GLU A 133 -6.60 -3.51 -11.15
C GLU A 133 -7.77 -2.97 -10.33
N TYR A 134 -8.46 -1.96 -10.87
CA TYR A 134 -9.71 -1.47 -10.29
C TYR A 134 -10.90 -2.19 -10.89
N ILE A 135 -11.70 -2.82 -10.03
CA ILE A 135 -12.91 -3.53 -10.42
C ILE A 135 -14.12 -2.99 -9.66
N VAL A 136 -15.30 -3.41 -10.09
CA VAL A 136 -16.54 -3.22 -9.35
C VAL A 136 -17.02 -4.59 -8.90
N ALA A 137 -17.23 -4.75 -7.60
CA ALA A 137 -17.65 -6.01 -7.01
C ALA A 137 -18.90 -5.81 -6.17
N ARG A 138 -19.73 -6.85 -6.07
CA ARG A 138 -20.85 -6.84 -5.14
C ARG A 138 -20.34 -7.04 -3.71
N PRO A 139 -21.06 -6.56 -2.68
CA PRO A 139 -20.72 -6.81 -1.27
C PRO A 139 -20.32 -8.25 -0.96
N GLU A 140 -20.92 -9.21 -1.65
CA GLU A 140 -20.64 -10.62 -1.45
C GLU A 140 -19.28 -11.12 -1.91
N ASP A 141 -18.72 -10.45 -2.91
CA ASP A 141 -17.49 -10.83 -3.60
C ASP A 141 -16.27 -10.07 -3.04
N ILE A 142 -16.47 -9.30 -1.96
CA ILE A 142 -15.45 -8.45 -1.30
C ILE A 142 -14.88 -9.17 -0.07
N ASP A 143 -13.55 -9.30 -0.05
CA ASP A 143 -12.83 -10.02 1.00
C ASP A 143 -12.41 -9.10 2.17
N ARG A 144 -12.00 -7.88 1.83
CA ARG A 144 -11.37 -6.91 2.73
C ARG A 144 -11.81 -5.50 2.37
N ARG A 145 -11.61 -4.56 3.28
CA ARG A 145 -11.77 -3.12 3.04
C ARG A 145 -10.53 -2.40 3.53
N LEU A 146 -10.06 -1.41 2.76
CA LEU A 146 -8.95 -0.57 3.18
C LEU A 146 -9.30 0.17 4.46
N LEU A 147 -8.37 0.18 5.42
CA LEU A 147 -8.46 1.05 6.57
C LEU A 147 -7.99 2.45 6.17
N ALA A 148 -8.90 3.42 6.10
CA ALA A 148 -8.52 4.82 6.04
C ALA A 148 -7.96 5.20 7.42
N ARG A 149 -6.66 5.00 7.62
CA ARG A 149 -5.97 5.88 8.54
C ARG A 149 -5.95 7.24 7.87
N GLU A 150 -6.62 8.22 8.47
CA GLU A 150 -6.06 9.57 8.44
C GLU A 150 -4.63 9.39 8.96
N LEU A 151 -3.66 9.37 8.05
CA LEU A 151 -2.28 9.45 8.47
C LEU A 151 -2.22 10.74 9.30
N PRO A 152 -1.79 10.70 10.57
CA PRO A 152 -1.62 11.93 11.34
C PRO A 152 -0.83 12.88 10.46
N ALA A 153 -1.30 14.14 10.33
CA ALA A 153 -0.67 15.15 9.50
C ALA A 153 0.85 15.00 9.67
N SER A 154 1.52 14.56 8.60
CA SER A 154 2.88 14.04 8.68
C SER A 154 3.71 15.00 9.50
N ALA A 155 4.20 14.54 10.67
CA ALA A 155 4.99 15.40 11.55
C ALA A 155 6.05 16.10 10.70
N PRO A 156 6.25 17.42 10.86
CA PRO A 156 7.12 18.17 9.96
C PRO A 156 8.48 17.48 9.90
N LYS A 157 8.87 17.12 8.67
CA LYS A 157 10.13 16.41 8.44
C LYS A 157 11.29 17.28 8.91
N LYS A 158 12.40 16.64 9.25
CA LYS A 158 13.57 17.30 9.83
C LYS A 158 14.80 16.86 9.07
N ILE A 159 15.75 17.77 8.89
CA ILE A 159 17.12 17.45 8.48
C ILE A 159 17.97 17.52 9.74
N MET A 160 18.79 16.51 9.98
CA MET A 160 19.58 16.40 11.21
C MET A 160 21.00 15.96 10.85
N ALA A 161 22.00 16.58 11.47
CA ALA A 161 23.38 16.14 11.38
C ALA A 161 23.83 15.54 12.71
N PHE A 162 24.51 14.41 12.62
CA PHE A 162 25.03 13.69 13.77
C PHE A 162 26.53 13.49 13.62
N GLU A 163 27.24 13.50 14.75
CA GLU A 163 28.62 13.04 14.82
C GLU A 163 28.66 11.52 14.61
N ALA A 164 29.26 11.07 13.52
CA ALA A 164 29.17 9.68 13.05
C ALA A 164 29.65 8.64 14.09
N LYS A 165 30.67 8.97 14.89
CA LYS A 165 31.25 8.04 15.87
C LYS A 165 30.41 7.88 17.13
N THR A 166 29.70 8.93 17.53
CA THR A 166 29.05 9.01 18.85
C THR A 166 27.53 9.03 18.76
N GLY A 167 26.97 9.34 17.59
CA GLY A 167 25.54 9.61 17.43
C GLY A 167 25.09 10.92 18.07
N ARG A 168 26.02 11.79 18.49
CA ARG A 168 25.68 13.09 19.08
C ARG A 168 25.05 13.99 18.02
N LEU A 169 23.88 14.54 18.32
CA LEU A 169 23.24 15.54 17.46
C LEU A 169 24.09 16.82 17.42
N LEU A 170 24.52 17.21 16.22
CA LEU A 170 25.26 18.45 15.97
C LEU A 170 24.29 19.62 15.76
N TRP A 171 23.33 19.44 14.84
CA TRP A 171 22.30 20.44 14.56
C TRP A 171 21.06 19.78 13.96
N ARG A 172 19.94 20.52 13.99
CA ARG A 172 18.69 20.11 13.34
C ARG A 172 18.05 21.31 12.64
N LYS A 173 17.42 21.06 11.49
CA LYS A 173 16.53 21.99 10.79
C LYS A 173 15.12 21.41 10.78
N ASN A 174 14.15 22.21 11.21
CA ASN A 174 12.75 21.81 11.38
C ASN A 174 11.79 23.00 11.20
N ASP A 175 11.96 23.73 10.12
CA ASP A 175 11.17 24.92 9.79
C ASP A 175 10.26 24.67 8.58
N HIS A 176 9.64 25.73 8.06
CA HIS A 176 8.73 25.65 6.92
C HIS A 176 9.37 25.06 5.65
N GLN A 177 10.69 25.13 5.48
CA GLN A 177 11.38 24.61 4.29
C GLN A 177 11.52 23.08 4.34
N THR A 178 11.42 22.47 5.53
CA THR A 178 11.48 21.02 5.68
C THR A 178 10.11 20.37 5.56
N VAL A 179 9.04 21.16 5.44
CA VAL A 179 7.69 20.66 5.13
C VAL A 179 7.66 20.11 3.70
N GLY A 180 7.09 18.92 3.53
CA GLY A 180 6.93 18.31 2.21
C GLY A 180 8.23 17.79 1.57
N LEU A 181 9.33 17.68 2.34
CA LEU A 181 10.51 16.94 1.89
C LEU A 181 10.11 15.52 1.47
N VAL A 182 10.77 14.96 0.47
CA VAL A 182 10.57 13.57 0.03
C VAL A 182 11.86 12.80 0.27
N SER A 183 11.80 11.47 0.30
CA SER A 183 12.98 10.66 0.57
C SER A 183 14.03 10.87 -0.54
N MET A 184 15.32 10.90 -0.18
CA MET A 184 16.45 11.09 -1.12
C MET A 184 16.54 12.45 -1.84
N SER A 185 15.78 13.47 -1.43
CA SER A 185 15.89 14.83 -2.00
C SER A 185 17.03 15.66 -1.38
N THR A 186 18.16 15.05 -1.05
CA THR A 186 19.29 15.67 -0.36
C THR A 186 20.62 15.19 -0.93
N ALA A 187 21.59 16.08 -1.14
CA ALA A 187 22.95 15.78 -1.52
C ALA A 187 23.94 16.53 -0.63
N VAL A 188 25.12 15.99 -0.39
CA VAL A 188 26.16 16.58 0.49
C VAL A 188 27.53 16.44 -0.15
N LYS A 189 28.31 17.53 -0.21
CA LYS A 189 29.71 17.54 -0.64
C LYS A 189 30.44 18.77 -0.08
N ASP A 190 31.68 18.59 0.40
CA ASP A 190 32.63 19.67 0.74
C ASP A 190 32.06 20.86 1.53
N GLY A 191 31.28 20.59 2.58
CA GLY A 191 30.70 21.65 3.41
C GLY A 191 29.32 22.14 2.98
N TYR A 192 28.82 21.66 1.84
CA TYR A 192 27.52 21.99 1.27
C TYR A 192 26.55 20.84 1.47
N LEU A 193 25.38 21.14 2.01
CA LEU A 193 24.22 20.25 1.99
C LEU A 193 23.13 20.91 1.18
N VAL A 194 22.71 20.29 0.09
CA VAL A 194 21.64 20.80 -0.77
C VAL A 194 20.44 19.89 -0.67
N PHE A 195 19.25 20.47 -0.56
CA PHE A 195 18.00 19.72 -0.61
C PHE A 195 16.94 20.42 -1.45
N GLN A 196 15.98 19.65 -1.95
CA GLN A 196 14.84 20.18 -2.70
C GLN A 196 13.53 19.85 -2.00
N ASN A 197 12.66 20.85 -1.88
CA ASN A 197 11.26 20.68 -1.52
C ASN A 197 10.36 21.03 -2.71
N ALA A 198 9.04 21.16 -2.48
CA ALA A 198 8.08 21.45 -3.54
C ALA A 198 8.20 22.87 -4.17
N HIS A 199 9.00 23.75 -3.57
CA HIS A 199 9.02 25.18 -3.89
C HIS A 199 10.40 25.72 -4.24
N GLN A 200 11.46 25.05 -3.81
CA GLN A 200 12.82 25.58 -3.88
C GLN A 200 13.88 24.50 -3.71
N VAL A 201 15.06 24.81 -4.25
CA VAL A 201 16.33 24.18 -3.90
C VAL A 201 16.99 25.04 -2.84
N VAL A 202 17.48 24.43 -1.76
CA VAL A 202 18.05 25.12 -0.61
C VAL A 202 19.41 24.52 -0.30
N CYS A 203 20.40 25.38 -0.10
CA CYS A 203 21.73 24.98 0.33
C CYS A 203 22.00 25.43 1.77
N LEU A 204 22.54 24.53 2.56
CA LEU A 204 22.96 24.72 3.93
C LEU A 204 24.47 24.49 4.06
N ASP A 205 25.04 25.10 5.09
CA ASP A 205 26.36 24.77 5.63
C ASP A 205 26.28 23.48 6.45
N THR A 206 27.12 22.48 6.15
CA THR A 206 27.08 21.19 6.85
C THR A 206 27.54 21.27 8.31
N ALA A 207 28.34 22.27 8.70
CA ALA A 207 28.90 22.37 10.04
C ALA A 207 27.83 22.83 11.06
N ASN A 208 26.91 23.69 10.66
CA ASN A 208 25.94 24.31 11.57
C ASN A 208 24.49 24.33 11.08
N GLY A 209 24.23 23.91 9.83
CA GLY A 209 22.88 23.89 9.24
C GLY A 209 22.36 25.26 8.81
N ALA A 210 23.20 26.30 8.83
CA ALA A 210 22.82 27.65 8.39
C ALA A 210 22.58 27.68 6.88
N GLN A 211 21.54 28.39 6.45
CA GLN A 211 21.26 28.55 5.02
C GLN A 211 22.33 29.42 4.36
N ARG A 212 22.90 28.91 3.27
CA ARG A 212 23.83 29.64 2.40
C ARG A 212 23.06 30.39 1.31
N TRP A 213 22.18 29.67 0.60
CA TRP A 213 21.33 30.23 -0.44
C TRP A 213 20.06 29.39 -0.63
N GLN A 214 19.10 29.96 -1.34
CA GLN A 214 17.91 29.26 -1.82
C GLN A 214 17.53 29.78 -3.20
N THR A 215 17.02 28.90 -4.05
CA THR A 215 16.57 29.25 -5.40
C THR A 215 15.18 28.67 -5.65
N LYS A 216 14.26 29.52 -6.12
CA LYS A 216 12.88 29.11 -6.40
C LYS A 216 12.86 28.03 -7.48
N ARG A 217 12.18 26.92 -7.19
CA ARG A 217 11.90 25.83 -8.13
C ARG A 217 10.59 25.17 -7.75
N GLN A 218 9.53 25.52 -8.46
CA GLN A 218 8.20 25.00 -8.15
C GLN A 218 7.98 23.63 -8.80
N THR A 219 7.51 22.68 -8.00
CA THR A 219 7.10 21.34 -8.43
C THR A 219 5.78 20.94 -7.75
N LEU A 220 5.32 19.70 -7.97
CA LEU A 220 4.12 19.16 -7.35
C LEU A 220 4.33 18.85 -5.87
N GLN A 221 3.54 19.48 -5.00
CA GLN A 221 3.56 19.21 -3.56
C GLN A 221 2.92 17.85 -3.23
N ALA A 222 1.78 17.53 -3.86
CA ALA A 222 1.13 16.24 -3.75
C ALA A 222 1.63 15.33 -4.87
N ARG A 223 2.62 14.48 -4.56
CA ARG A 223 3.22 13.55 -5.51
C ARG A 223 3.46 12.18 -4.87
N PRO A 224 3.43 11.09 -5.66
CA PRO A 224 3.84 9.77 -5.19
C PRO A 224 5.29 9.79 -4.67
N VAL A 225 5.62 8.93 -3.72
CA VAL A 225 6.97 8.89 -3.10
C VAL A 225 8.08 8.58 -4.12
N TRP A 226 7.75 7.85 -5.19
CA TRP A 226 8.68 7.53 -6.28
C TRP A 226 8.95 8.70 -7.23
N ALA A 227 8.15 9.77 -7.19
CA ALA A 227 8.31 10.97 -8.02
C ALA A 227 9.26 11.99 -7.36
N THR A 228 10.38 11.52 -6.79
CA THR A 228 11.32 12.37 -6.05
C THR A 228 12.30 13.12 -6.97
N ALA A 229 12.77 14.26 -6.50
CA ALA A 229 13.88 14.96 -7.13
C ALA A 229 15.18 14.16 -6.95
N THR A 230 16.04 14.20 -7.97
CA THR A 230 17.42 13.71 -7.88
C THR A 230 18.37 14.90 -7.85
N LEU A 231 19.28 14.89 -6.88
CA LEU A 231 20.28 15.94 -6.67
C LEU A 231 21.68 15.35 -6.75
N VAL A 232 22.57 16.02 -7.49
CA VAL A 232 24.00 15.69 -7.55
C VAL A 232 24.80 16.98 -7.34
N ILE A 233 25.91 16.90 -6.61
CA ILE A 233 26.82 18.02 -6.39
C ILE A 233 28.18 17.68 -7.01
N THR A 234 28.64 18.50 -7.94
CA THR A 234 29.98 18.46 -8.55
C THR A 234 30.90 19.42 -7.79
N ASP A 235 32.06 19.82 -8.33
CA ASP A 235 32.96 20.76 -7.62
C ASP A 235 32.34 22.17 -7.49
N ASP A 236 31.55 22.58 -8.47
CA ASP A 236 31.05 23.94 -8.64
C ASP A 236 29.56 24.02 -9.01
N VAL A 237 28.92 22.88 -9.30
CA VAL A 237 27.53 22.81 -9.77
C VAL A 237 26.68 21.91 -8.88
N VAL A 238 25.44 22.33 -8.65
CA VAL A 238 24.35 21.48 -8.17
C VAL A 238 23.45 21.14 -9.36
N LEU A 239 23.34 19.85 -9.66
CA LEU A 239 22.41 19.34 -10.64
C LEU A 239 21.14 18.87 -9.96
N SER A 240 20.01 19.19 -10.57
CA SER A 240 18.72 18.87 -9.99
C SER A 240 17.72 18.48 -11.06
N ALA A 241 17.27 17.22 -11.04
CA ALA A 241 16.26 16.69 -11.94
C ALA A 241 14.95 16.46 -11.19
N ASP A 242 13.86 17.07 -11.65
CA ASP A 242 12.52 16.91 -11.08
C ASP A 242 11.43 17.32 -12.07
N TYR A 243 10.18 17.01 -11.76
CA TYR A 243 9.00 17.43 -12.49
C TYR A 243 8.89 18.95 -12.57
N CYS A 244 8.64 19.46 -13.77
CA CYS A 244 8.24 20.85 -13.97
C CYS A 244 6.78 21.04 -13.54
N ALA A 245 6.49 22.10 -12.79
CA ALA A 245 5.11 22.45 -12.41
C ALA A 245 4.26 22.95 -13.60
N MET A 246 4.88 23.33 -14.72
CA MET A 246 4.19 23.83 -15.92
C MET A 246 3.47 22.68 -16.65
N GLY A 247 2.20 22.45 -16.29
CA GLY A 247 1.33 21.50 -17.02
C GLY A 247 0.33 20.72 -16.17
N LEU A 248 0.42 20.78 -14.85
CA LEU A 248 -0.47 20.06 -13.93
C LEU A 248 -1.38 21.04 -13.18
N GLN A 249 -2.31 21.66 -13.91
CA GLN A 249 -3.54 22.16 -13.30
C GLN A 249 -4.35 20.94 -12.86
N VAL A 250 -4.18 20.52 -11.61
CA VAL A 250 -5.12 19.59 -10.97
C VAL A 250 -6.45 20.33 -10.90
N ASN A 251 -7.43 19.91 -11.69
CA ASN A 251 -8.80 20.41 -11.64
C ASN A 251 -9.38 20.19 -10.23
N SER A 252 -9.16 21.16 -9.35
CA SER A 252 -9.82 21.27 -8.06
C SER A 252 -11.14 22.01 -8.23
N SER A 253 -12.05 21.41 -9.02
CA SER A 253 -13.42 21.91 -9.11
C SER A 253 -14.41 20.75 -9.18
N ASN A 254 -14.54 20.01 -8.09
CA ASN A 254 -15.77 19.25 -7.86
C ASN A 254 -16.78 20.18 -7.16
N LYS A 255 -17.28 21.18 -7.90
CA LYS A 255 -18.53 21.86 -7.55
C LYS A 255 -19.69 20.98 -8.01
N ARG A 256 -20.52 20.64 -7.03
CA ARG A 256 -21.79 19.90 -7.09
C ARG A 256 -22.53 20.03 -8.44
N GLY A 257 -22.94 18.86 -8.95
CA GLY A 257 -24.22 18.69 -9.64
C GLY A 257 -24.26 18.97 -11.14
N ARG A 258 -23.94 17.95 -11.95
CA ARG A 258 -24.73 17.61 -13.14
C ARG A 258 -24.31 16.23 -13.68
N LYS A 259 -25.28 15.34 -13.87
CA LYS A 259 -25.13 14.15 -14.71
C LYS A 259 -24.76 14.61 -16.11
N GLN A 260 -23.65 14.11 -16.64
CA GLN A 260 -23.38 14.19 -18.07
C GLN A 260 -22.92 12.81 -18.52
N ASP A 261 -23.80 12.15 -19.25
CA ASP A 261 -23.49 10.96 -20.03
C ASP A 261 -22.35 11.32 -20.98
N ALA A 262 -21.20 10.66 -20.80
CA ALA A 262 -20.11 10.75 -21.73
C ALA A 262 -19.41 9.40 -21.80
N LYS A 263 -19.66 8.69 -22.92
CA LYS A 263 -18.63 7.86 -23.55
C LYS A 263 -17.39 8.74 -23.67
N THR A 264 -16.50 8.66 -22.69
CA THR A 264 -15.15 9.20 -22.77
C THR A 264 -14.28 8.03 -23.17
N THR A 265 -14.03 7.95 -24.48
CA THR A 265 -12.76 7.44 -24.97
C THR A 265 -11.67 7.99 -24.06
N ALA A 266 -10.83 7.10 -23.53
CA ALA A 266 -9.69 7.45 -22.69
C ALA A 266 -9.02 8.71 -23.25
N PRO A 267 -8.88 9.79 -22.46
CA PRO A 267 -8.16 10.95 -22.95
C PRO A 267 -6.73 10.50 -23.25
N ASP A 268 -6.29 10.79 -24.48
CA ASP A 268 -4.98 10.46 -25.02
C ASP A 268 -3.89 10.46 -23.95
N ALA A 269 -3.35 9.27 -23.72
CA ALA A 269 -2.03 9.14 -23.12
C ALA A 269 -1.04 10.00 -23.95
N ALA A 270 -0.12 10.68 -23.25
CA ALA A 270 1.04 11.41 -23.80
C ALA A 270 0.92 12.93 -24.08
N LYS A 271 0.29 13.72 -23.20
CA LYS A 271 0.91 15.01 -22.85
C LYS A 271 2.07 14.72 -21.89
N LYS A 272 3.26 14.49 -22.44
CA LYS A 272 4.52 14.21 -21.73
C LYS A 272 4.61 15.07 -20.47
N ARG A 273 4.70 14.43 -19.31
CA ARG A 273 5.07 15.10 -18.05
C ARG A 273 6.48 15.64 -18.27
N ALA A 274 6.63 16.94 -18.46
CA ALA A 274 7.94 17.52 -18.71
C ALA A 274 8.74 17.49 -17.40
N SER A 275 9.70 16.57 -17.29
CA SER A 275 10.74 16.68 -16.28
C SER A 275 11.83 17.61 -16.79
N GLU A 276 12.52 18.27 -15.87
CA GLU A 276 13.57 19.24 -16.19
C GLU A 276 14.80 18.98 -15.32
N LEU A 277 15.97 18.96 -15.96
CA LEU A 277 17.27 19.00 -15.32
C LEU A 277 17.73 20.46 -15.28
N ILE A 278 18.06 20.97 -14.10
CA ILE A 278 18.55 22.34 -13.90
C ILE A 278 19.90 22.28 -13.18
N ALA A 279 20.87 23.03 -13.70
CA ALA A 279 22.14 23.27 -13.05
C ALA A 279 22.13 24.60 -12.30
N TYR A 280 22.64 24.60 -11.08
CA TYR A 280 22.83 25.80 -10.25
C TYR A 280 24.29 25.93 -9.86
N ASP A 281 24.79 27.16 -9.82
CA ASP A 281 26.08 27.48 -9.20
C ASP A 281 26.06 27.08 -7.72
N LEU A 282 27.02 26.24 -7.28
CA LEU A 282 27.08 25.71 -5.93
C LEU A 282 27.28 26.80 -4.86
N THR A 283 27.94 27.90 -5.20
CA THR A 283 28.30 28.96 -4.25
C THR A 283 27.14 29.91 -3.96
N ASN A 284 26.32 30.21 -4.96
CA ASN A 284 25.31 31.27 -4.88
C ASN A 284 23.89 30.83 -5.31
N GLY A 285 23.74 29.62 -5.84
CA GLY A 285 22.46 29.05 -6.25
C GLY A 285 21.91 29.62 -7.56
N ARG A 286 22.66 30.44 -8.30
CA ARG A 286 22.21 31.01 -9.57
C ARG A 286 22.00 29.89 -10.60
N PRO A 287 20.85 29.85 -11.31
CA PRO A 287 20.68 28.92 -12.43
C PRO A 287 21.72 29.17 -13.52
N LEU A 288 22.38 28.12 -13.98
CA LEU A 288 23.39 28.16 -15.04
C LEU A 288 22.77 27.77 -16.38
N TRP A 289 22.08 26.64 -16.42
CA TRP A 289 21.38 26.12 -17.59
C TRP A 289 20.25 25.17 -17.18
N SER A 290 19.34 24.88 -18.10
CA SER A 290 18.37 23.79 -17.96
C SER A 290 18.22 22.98 -19.24
N ALA A 291 17.83 21.72 -19.09
CA ALA A 291 17.59 20.79 -20.18
C ALA A 291 16.36 19.93 -19.88
N PRO A 292 15.54 19.57 -20.88
CA PRO A 292 14.45 18.62 -20.68
C PRO A 292 15.01 17.23 -20.33
N CYS A 293 14.33 16.51 -19.43
CA CYS A 293 14.57 15.09 -19.18
C CYS A 293 13.25 14.32 -19.20
N GLU A 294 13.31 13.00 -19.42
CA GLU A 294 12.13 12.12 -19.45
C GLU A 294 12.11 11.23 -18.22
N ASP A 295 10.97 11.22 -17.52
CA ASP A 295 10.75 10.28 -16.42
C ASP A 295 10.32 8.91 -16.95
N GLY A 296 10.91 7.86 -16.39
CA GLY A 296 10.40 6.50 -16.57
C GLY A 296 9.04 6.35 -15.88
N SER A 297 8.17 5.49 -16.40
CA SER A 297 6.91 5.15 -15.74
C SER A 297 7.20 4.56 -14.35
N HIS A 298 7.07 5.38 -13.30
CA HIS A 298 7.32 5.04 -11.89
C HIS A 298 8.78 5.06 -11.41
N VAL A 299 9.69 5.73 -12.11
CA VAL A 299 11.10 5.86 -11.70
C VAL A 299 11.52 7.33 -11.71
N PRO A 300 12.18 7.86 -10.67
CA PRO A 300 12.72 9.22 -10.71
C PRO A 300 13.82 9.33 -11.78
N ASN A 301 14.11 10.55 -12.23
CA ASN A 301 15.26 10.78 -13.12
C ASN A 301 16.55 10.42 -12.38
N GLU A 302 17.48 9.75 -13.03
CA GLU A 302 18.83 9.55 -12.49
C GLU A 302 19.80 10.52 -13.17
N ILE A 303 20.82 10.95 -12.43
CA ILE A 303 21.87 11.85 -12.91
C ILE A 303 23.20 11.14 -12.68
N PHE A 304 23.96 10.95 -13.74
CA PHE A 304 25.33 10.44 -13.67
C PHE A 304 26.25 11.58 -14.04
N VAL A 305 27.39 11.66 -13.34
CA VAL A 305 28.42 12.64 -13.68
C VAL A 305 29.74 11.90 -13.84
N VAL A 306 30.40 12.12 -14.96
CA VAL A 306 31.74 11.60 -15.25
C VAL A 306 32.55 12.77 -15.78
N ASP A 307 33.49 13.25 -14.96
CA ASP A 307 34.23 14.49 -15.23
C ASP A 307 33.25 15.66 -15.51
N ASP A 308 33.33 16.27 -16.69
CA ASP A 308 32.46 17.36 -17.13
C ASP A 308 31.18 16.88 -17.87
N LEU A 309 30.98 15.56 -17.98
CA LEU A 309 29.82 14.97 -18.65
C LEU A 309 28.70 14.71 -17.64
N VAL A 310 27.49 15.14 -18.01
CA VAL A 310 26.23 14.96 -17.28
C VAL A 310 25.23 14.20 -18.14
#